data_AF-A0A2W7BC19-F1
#
_entry.id   AF-A0A2W7BC19-F1
#
_cell.length_a   1.000
_cell.length_b   1.000
_cell.length_c   1.000
_cell.angle_alpha   90.00
_cell.angle_beta   90.00
_cell.angle_gamma   90.00
#
_symmetry.space_group_name_H-M   'P 1'
#
loop_
_entity.id
_entity.type
_entity.pdbx_description
1 polymer ?
#
loop_
_entity_poly.entity_id
_entity_poly.type
_entity_poly.pdbx_seq_one_letter_code
_entity_poly.pdbx_strand_id
1 'polypeptide(L)'
;MSFLSKLFGKEEETKAAEAGPVAVQAVAQAQSIPAHKVGLDGNFDESGLAKRVAKALDDADISDHVGLWVAQSESTVVLRYNEDAESILEQAKTVAGNVEGATGVTAEPNT
;
A
#
# COMPACT_ATOMS: atom_id res chain seq x y z
N MET A 1 -1.88 16.01 0.42
CA MET A 1 -2.87 15.07 1.00
C MET A 1 -2.06 13.81 1.33
N SER A 2 -2.64 12.73 1.82
CA SER A 2 -1.88 11.48 1.99
C SER A 2 -2.09 10.60 0.74
N PHE A 3 -1.11 9.81 0.30
CA PHE A 3 -1.23 8.79 -0.76
C PHE A 3 -2.46 7.91 -0.53
N LEU A 4 -2.68 7.47 0.70
CA LEU A 4 -3.86 6.66 1.03
C LEU A 4 -5.15 7.41 0.73
N SER A 5 -5.25 8.68 1.16
CA SER A 5 -6.38 9.56 0.84
C SER A 5 -6.53 9.82 -0.67
N LYS A 6 -5.42 9.99 -1.39
CA LYS A 6 -5.40 10.33 -2.81
C LYS A 6 -5.82 9.14 -3.68
N LEU A 7 -5.35 7.94 -3.33
CA LEU A 7 -5.56 6.72 -4.11
C LEU A 7 -6.85 5.99 -3.74
N PHE A 8 -7.22 5.97 -2.45
CA PHE A 8 -8.33 5.16 -1.94
C PHE A 8 -9.43 5.99 -1.26
N GLY A 9 -9.22 7.29 -1.07
CA GLY A 9 -10.16 8.18 -0.41
C GLY A 9 -9.87 8.39 1.08
N LYS A 10 -10.36 9.52 1.60
CA LYS A 10 -10.10 9.96 2.99
C LYS A 10 -10.69 9.04 4.07
N GLU A 11 -11.70 8.25 3.73
CA GLU A 11 -12.30 7.28 4.64
C GLU A 11 -11.30 6.20 5.05
N GLU A 12 -10.42 5.77 4.14
CA GLU A 12 -9.43 4.73 4.39
C GLU A 12 -8.30 5.21 5.30
N GLU A 13 -7.92 6.48 5.19
CA GLU A 13 -6.98 7.11 6.11
C GLU A 13 -7.54 7.17 7.53
N THR A 14 -8.83 7.49 7.65
CA THR A 14 -9.52 7.54 8.95
C THR A 14 -9.58 6.13 9.57
N LYS A 15 -9.94 5.12 8.77
CA LYS A 15 -9.91 3.71 9.21
C LYS A 15 -8.54 3.26 9.66
N ALA A 16 -7.48 3.60 8.93
CA ALA A 16 -6.11 3.27 9.31
C ALA A 16 -5.72 3.90 10.66
N ALA A 17 -6.09 5.17 10.86
CA ALA A 17 -5.83 5.89 12.09
C ALA A 17 -6.60 5.29 13.29
N GLU A 18 -7.83 4.83 13.07
CA GLU A 18 -8.69 4.23 14.09
C GLU A 18 -8.32 2.79 14.43
N ALA A 19 -7.94 1.98 13.43
CA ALA A 19 -7.60 0.58 13.61
C ALA A 19 -6.27 0.34 14.33
N GLY A 20 -5.30 1.26 14.17
CA GLY A 20 -3.97 1.12 14.75
C GLY A 20 -3.14 0.00 14.11
N PRO A 21 -2.07 -0.48 14.78
CA PRO A 21 -1.20 -1.51 14.23
C PRO A 21 -1.90 -2.87 14.16
N VAL A 22 -2.25 -3.30 12.96
CA VAL A 22 -2.84 -4.61 12.68
C VAL A 22 -1.74 -5.63 12.39
N ALA A 23 -1.74 -6.75 13.13
CA ALA A 23 -0.84 -7.88 12.88
C ALA A 23 -1.35 -8.72 11.69
N VAL A 24 -0.93 -8.37 10.48
CA VAL A 24 -1.46 -8.91 9.22
C VAL A 24 -1.37 -10.42 9.15
N GLN A 25 -0.25 -11.02 9.53
CA GLN A 25 -0.04 -12.47 9.47
C GLN A 25 -0.89 -13.20 10.51
N ALA A 26 -1.06 -12.62 11.70
CA ALA A 26 -1.90 -13.22 12.73
C ALA A 26 -3.36 -13.26 12.30
N VAL A 27 -3.85 -12.15 11.72
CA VAL A 27 -5.20 -12.04 11.16
C VAL A 27 -5.40 -12.95 9.97
N ALA A 28 -4.46 -12.94 9.01
CA ALA A 28 -4.47 -13.80 7.84
C ALA A 28 -4.60 -15.28 8.23
N GLN A 29 -3.84 -15.72 9.24
CA GLN A 29 -3.92 -17.09 9.75
C GLN A 29 -5.22 -17.35 10.51
N ALA A 30 -5.64 -16.44 11.40
CA ALA A 30 -6.83 -16.62 12.24
C ALA A 30 -8.13 -16.66 11.42
N GLN A 31 -8.21 -15.87 10.35
CA GLN A 31 -9.41 -15.76 9.51
C GLN A 31 -9.26 -16.52 8.18
N SER A 32 -8.13 -17.20 7.95
CA SER A 32 -7.81 -17.86 6.67
C SER A 32 -7.92 -16.92 5.46
N ILE A 33 -7.60 -15.64 5.66
CA ILE A 33 -7.58 -14.60 4.62
C ILE A 33 -6.16 -14.53 4.05
N PRO A 34 -5.96 -14.44 2.73
CA PRO A 34 -4.62 -14.21 2.18
C PRO A 34 -4.03 -12.91 2.73
N ALA A 35 -2.75 -12.91 3.13
CA ALA A 35 -2.13 -11.72 3.74
C ALA A 35 -2.27 -10.44 2.89
N HIS A 36 -2.22 -10.58 1.56
CA HIS A 36 -2.41 -9.48 0.62
C HIS A 36 -3.87 -8.94 0.54
N LYS A 37 -4.83 -9.66 1.12
CA LYS A 37 -6.25 -9.27 1.23
C LYS A 37 -6.67 -8.88 2.65
N VAL A 38 -5.72 -8.79 3.58
CA VAL A 38 -6.03 -8.21 4.89
C VAL A 38 -6.07 -6.69 4.70
N GLY A 39 -7.09 -6.02 5.20
CA GLY A 39 -7.24 -4.56 5.15
C GLY A 39 -6.36 -3.84 6.15
N LEU A 40 -6.52 -2.51 6.20
CA LEU A 40 -5.91 -1.65 7.22
C LEU A 40 -6.51 -1.85 8.61
N ASP A 41 -7.73 -2.37 8.66
CA ASP A 41 -8.51 -2.66 9.86
C ASP A 41 -8.42 -4.12 10.31
N GLY A 42 -7.67 -4.95 9.57
CA GLY A 42 -7.61 -6.39 9.80
C GLY A 42 -8.82 -7.15 9.27
N ASN A 43 -9.74 -6.53 8.54
CA ASN A 43 -10.81 -7.26 7.87
C ASN A 43 -10.40 -7.70 6.46
N PHE A 44 -11.24 -8.47 5.79
CA PHE A 44 -11.03 -8.81 4.39
C PHE A 44 -11.21 -7.56 3.50
N ASP A 45 -10.20 -7.24 2.71
CA ASP A 45 -10.19 -6.16 1.74
C ASP A 45 -9.47 -6.58 0.46
N GLU A 46 -10.14 -6.48 -0.68
CA GLU A 46 -9.54 -6.84 -1.97
C GLU A 46 -8.32 -5.97 -2.33
N SER A 47 -8.26 -4.74 -1.83
CA SER A 47 -7.15 -3.79 -2.02
C SER A 47 -6.33 -3.59 -0.74
N GLY A 48 -6.39 -4.54 0.19
CA GLY A 48 -5.79 -4.42 1.51
C GLY A 48 -4.27 -4.20 1.49
N LEU A 49 -3.53 -4.91 0.62
CA LEU A 49 -2.09 -4.71 0.44
C LEU A 49 -1.78 -3.33 -0.12
N ALA A 50 -2.48 -2.90 -1.17
CA ALA A 50 -2.25 -1.62 -1.84
C ALA A 50 -2.53 -0.44 -0.90
N LYS A 51 -3.58 -0.53 -0.08
CA LYS A 51 -3.89 0.44 0.96
C LYS A 51 -2.80 0.51 2.04
N ARG A 52 -2.30 -0.64 2.50
CA ARG A 52 -1.17 -0.68 3.44
C ARG A 52 0.11 -0.11 2.83
N VAL A 53 0.38 -0.38 1.57
CA VAL A 53 1.51 0.21 0.85
C VAL A 53 1.34 1.72 0.77
N ALA A 54 0.18 2.23 0.36
CA ALA A 54 -0.08 3.66 0.32
C ALA A 54 0.14 4.32 1.68
N LYS A 55 -0.37 3.70 2.77
CA LYS A 55 -0.10 4.16 4.14
C LYS A 55 1.39 4.12 4.47
N ALA A 56 2.12 3.07 4.09
CA ALA A 56 3.55 2.96 4.36
C ALA A 56 4.35 4.02 3.59
N LEU A 57 3.93 4.38 2.37
CA LEU A 57 4.51 5.49 1.61
C LEU A 57 4.27 6.83 2.33
N ASP A 58 3.08 7.02 2.90
CA ASP A 58 2.75 8.18 3.74
C ASP A 58 3.61 8.24 5.00
N ASP A 59 3.76 7.10 5.70
CA ASP A 59 4.62 6.99 6.89
C ASP A 59 6.11 7.26 6.55
N ALA A 60 6.51 7.03 5.30
CA ALA A 60 7.84 7.30 4.78
C ALA A 60 8.02 8.73 4.24
N ASP A 61 7.02 9.61 4.41
CA ASP A 61 6.99 11.00 3.96
C ASP A 61 7.27 11.15 2.45
N ILE A 62 6.84 10.16 1.65
CA ILE A 62 6.97 10.21 0.21
C ILE A 62 5.93 11.17 -0.34
N SER A 63 6.35 12.06 -1.24
CA SER A 63 5.46 13.09 -1.78
C SER A 63 4.29 12.48 -2.56
N ASP A 64 3.06 12.73 -2.12
CA ASP A 64 1.82 12.37 -2.80
C ASP A 64 1.57 13.22 -4.05
N HIS A 65 2.37 14.27 -4.28
CA HIS A 65 2.23 15.16 -5.43
C HIS A 65 2.95 14.68 -6.69
N VAL A 66 3.87 13.73 -6.55
CA VAL A 66 4.52 13.09 -7.70
C VAL A 66 3.52 12.16 -8.40
N GLY A 67 3.69 11.94 -9.69
CA GLY A 67 2.85 11.03 -10.48
C GLY A 67 3.13 9.56 -10.13
N LEU A 68 2.91 9.15 -8.89
CA LEU A 68 3.03 7.76 -8.43
C LEU A 68 1.64 7.23 -8.07
N TRP A 69 1.38 5.98 -8.45
CA TRP A 69 0.17 5.24 -8.13
C TRP A 69 0.53 3.87 -7.57
N VAL A 70 -0.25 3.42 -6.60
CA VAL A 70 -0.10 2.10 -5.99
C VAL A 70 -1.25 1.23 -6.45
N ALA A 71 -0.90 0.11 -7.08
CA ALA A 71 -1.81 -0.97 -7.39
C ALA A 71 -1.30 -2.27 -6.77
N GLN A 72 -2.18 -3.26 -6.65
CA GLN A 72 -1.80 -4.62 -6.31
C GLN A 72 -2.30 -5.59 -7.37
N SER A 73 -1.51 -6.62 -7.62
CA SER A 73 -1.87 -7.79 -8.40
C SER A 73 -1.61 -9.01 -7.53
N GLU A 74 -2.68 -9.54 -6.94
CA GLU A 74 -2.61 -10.60 -5.92
C GLU A 74 -1.66 -10.22 -4.77
N SER A 75 -0.51 -10.89 -4.68
CA SER A 75 0.53 -10.63 -3.67
C SER A 75 1.68 -9.76 -4.17
N THR A 76 1.63 -9.31 -5.43
CA THR A 76 2.62 -8.40 -6.04
C THR A 76 2.12 -6.98 -6.02
N VAL A 77 2.92 -6.05 -5.53
CA VAL A 77 2.63 -4.61 -5.58
C VAL A 77 3.07 -4.06 -6.92
N VAL A 78 2.20 -3.31 -7.60
CA VAL A 78 2.51 -2.65 -8.88
C VAL A 78 2.51 -1.14 -8.64
N LEU A 79 3.69 -0.55 -8.66
CA LEU A 79 3.91 0.89 -8.53
C LEU A 79 3.95 1.51 -9.92
N ARG A 80 2.91 2.26 -10.29
CA ARG A 80 2.92 3.02 -11.55
C ARG A 80 3.51 4.39 -11.33
N TYR A 81 4.41 4.84 -12.19
CA TYR A 81 5.12 6.10 -11.99
C TYR A 81 5.26 6.93 -13.28
N ASN A 82 5.24 8.25 -13.13
CA ASN A 82 5.66 9.21 -14.15
C ASN A 82 7.16 9.52 -14.00
N GLU A 83 7.77 10.16 -15.01
CA GLU A 83 9.17 10.60 -15.01
C GLU A 83 9.51 11.44 -13.76
N ASP A 84 8.58 12.29 -13.30
CA ASP A 84 8.76 13.10 -12.08
C ASP A 84 8.92 12.27 -10.79
N ALA A 85 8.38 11.05 -10.77
CA ALA A 85 8.42 10.13 -9.64
C ALA A 85 9.60 9.15 -9.70
N GLU A 86 10.44 9.20 -10.74
CA GLU A 86 11.56 8.27 -10.89
C GLU A 86 12.57 8.39 -9.73
N SER A 87 12.77 9.61 -9.22
CA SER A 87 13.68 9.89 -8.09
C SER A 87 13.25 9.27 -6.77
N ILE A 88 11.94 9.08 -6.55
CA ILE A 88 11.38 8.47 -5.33
C ILE A 88 11.05 6.99 -5.50
N LEU A 89 11.20 6.45 -6.72
CA LEU A 89 10.74 5.12 -7.09
C LEU A 89 11.44 4.03 -6.27
N GLU A 90 12.75 4.15 -6.10
CA GLU A 90 13.55 3.18 -5.32
C GLU A 90 13.16 3.19 -3.84
N GLN A 91 12.85 4.37 -3.29
CA GLN A 91 12.33 4.50 -1.94
C GLN A 91 10.94 3.87 -1.84
N ALA A 92 10.05 4.15 -2.78
CA ALA A 92 8.71 3.57 -2.83
C ALA A 92 8.75 2.04 -2.95
N LYS A 93 9.65 1.49 -3.76
CA LYS A 93 9.86 0.03 -3.91
C LYS A 93 10.34 -0.60 -2.61
N THR A 94 11.27 0.06 -1.93
CA THR A 94 11.78 -0.40 -0.62
C THR A 94 10.67 -0.43 0.41
N VAL A 95 9.88 0.65 0.51
CA VAL A 95 8.75 0.76 1.43
C VAL A 95 7.69 -0.30 1.12
N ALA A 96 7.28 -0.44 -0.14
CA ALA A 96 6.32 -1.43 -0.58
C ALA A 96 6.78 -2.88 -0.29
N GLY A 97 8.08 -3.16 -0.44
CA GLY A 97 8.65 -4.47 -0.17
C GLY A 97 8.71 -4.82 1.32
N ASN A 98 8.70 -3.82 2.20
CA ASN A 98 8.63 -4.01 3.65
C ASN A 98 7.19 -4.25 4.15
N VAL A 99 6.18 -4.12 3.30
CA VAL A 99 4.78 -4.31 3.71
C VAL A 99 4.45 -5.80 3.82
N GLU A 100 3.85 -6.17 4.95
CA GLU A 100 3.41 -7.52 5.21
C GLU A 100 2.38 -8.01 4.19
N GLY A 101 2.71 -9.14 3.53
CA GLY A 101 1.90 -9.74 2.48
C GLY A 101 2.34 -9.42 1.06
N ALA A 102 3.30 -8.51 0.86
CA ALA A 102 3.96 -8.33 -0.44
C ALA A 102 4.97 -9.46 -0.67
N THR A 103 4.79 -10.21 -1.75
CA THR A 103 5.76 -11.23 -2.22
C THR A 103 6.70 -10.68 -3.29
N GLY A 104 6.32 -9.56 -3.90
CA GLY A 104 7.10 -8.86 -4.90
C GLY A 104 6.63 -7.43 -5.10
N VAL A 105 7.52 -6.59 -5.62
CA VAL A 105 7.20 -5.22 -6.00
C VAL A 105 7.69 -5.01 -7.42
N THR A 106 6.79 -4.59 -8.30
CA THR A 106 7.06 -4.23 -9.68
C THR A 106 6.79 -2.75 -9.86
N ALA A 107 7.64 -2.07 -10.61
CA ALA A 107 7.42 -0.68 -10.99
C ALA A 107 7.23 -0.59 -12.50
N GLU A 108 6.19 0.12 -12.94
CA GLU A 108 5.85 0.28 -14.36
C GLU A 108 5.66 1.76 -14.68
N PRO A 109 6.23 2.28 -15.78
CA PRO A 109 5.97 3.64 -16.19
C PRO A 109 4.50 3.81 -16.62
N ASN A 110 3.90 4.93 -16.25
CA ASN A 110 2.54 5.32 -16.64
C ASN A 110 2.60 6.00 -18.02
N THR A 111 2.65 5.19 -19.07
CA THR A 111 2.64 5.62 -20.49
C THR A 111 1.24 5.86 -21.03
#